data_AF-A0A9E5NMT0-F1
#
_entry.id   AF-A0A9E5NMT0-F1
#
_cell.length_a   1.000
_cell.length_b   1.000
_cell.length_c   1.000
_cell.angle_alpha   90.00
_cell.angle_beta   90.00
_cell.angle_gamma   90.00
#
_symmetry.space_group_name_H-M   'P 1'
#
loop_
_entity.id
_entity.type
_entity.pdbx_description
1 polymer ?
#
loop_
_entity_poly.entity_id
_entity_poly.type
_entity_poly.pdbx_seq_one_letter_code
_entity_poly.pdbx_strand_id
1 'polypeptide(L)'
;DTGFYVPEAKLDRFAAEYGPSTGPSTEFTPSEAEGLKTGSPRLRSGQAGQAPTENGGIELLDAPATSPYTKPPRFLSGGAGLVSTASDYMRFTQMLLDGGELEGTRLLGRKTVELMTINHLPDELIPIQVQPHTLHGCGFGLGFRVLVNLAQAGRLGSEGEFGWGGGASTSFFVDPKEQLIGLLLTQLVPSRYYPIRNEFKVLVYQALVD
;
A
#
# COMPACT_ATOMS: atom_id res chain seq x y z
N ASP A 1 -16.52 7.27 -3.79
CA ASP A 1 -16.04 7.72 -2.46
C ASP A 1 -14.56 8.07 -2.37
N THR A 2 -13.80 7.85 -3.45
CA THR A 2 -12.38 8.19 -3.53
C THR A 2 -12.14 9.69 -3.68
N GLY A 3 -11.18 10.22 -2.93
CA GLY A 3 -10.78 11.64 -3.00
C GLY A 3 -9.55 11.95 -2.16
N PHE A 4 -9.19 13.23 -2.06
CA PHE A 4 -8.07 13.71 -1.24
C PHE A 4 -8.50 14.21 0.15
N TYR A 5 -9.80 14.13 0.45
CA TYR A 5 -10.41 14.44 1.74
C TYR A 5 -11.76 13.71 1.83
N VAL A 6 -12.31 13.61 3.03
CA VAL A 6 -13.61 13.02 3.32
C VAL A 6 -14.62 14.14 3.57
N PRO A 7 -15.66 14.28 2.72
CA PRO A 7 -16.76 15.21 2.95
C PRO A 7 -17.46 14.95 4.28
N GLU A 8 -17.98 16.01 4.92
CA GLU A 8 -18.65 15.94 6.23
C GLU A 8 -19.73 14.86 6.30
N ALA A 9 -20.55 14.73 5.24
CA ALA A 9 -21.61 13.73 5.12
C ALA A 9 -21.12 12.26 5.04
N LYS A 10 -19.80 12.02 5.11
CA LYS A 10 -19.17 10.70 5.02
C LYS A 10 -18.20 10.43 6.17
N LEU A 11 -18.10 11.33 7.16
CA LEU A 11 -17.15 11.19 8.26
C LEU A 11 -17.51 10.09 9.26
N ASP A 12 -18.80 9.75 9.36
CA ASP A 12 -19.33 8.68 10.20
C ASP A 12 -18.78 7.29 9.85
N ARG A 13 -18.28 7.13 8.62
CA ARG A 13 -17.72 5.91 8.06
C ARG A 13 -16.23 6.03 7.74
N PHE A 14 -15.58 7.11 8.17
CA PHE A 14 -14.13 7.25 8.05
C PHE A 14 -13.43 6.49 9.18
N ALA A 15 -12.41 5.71 8.84
CA ALA A 15 -11.75 4.84 9.78
C ALA A 15 -10.67 5.57 10.57
N ALA A 16 -10.48 5.17 11.82
CA ALA A 16 -9.37 5.62 12.66
C ALA A 16 -8.06 4.94 12.24
N GLU A 17 -6.94 5.63 12.40
CA GLU A 17 -5.60 5.05 12.20
C GLU A 17 -4.93 4.76 13.53
N TYR A 18 -4.26 3.61 13.61
CA TYR A 18 -3.63 3.10 14.83
C TYR A 18 -2.13 2.84 14.62
N GLY A 19 -1.39 2.76 15.71
CA GLY A 19 0.02 2.36 15.74
C GLY A 19 0.43 1.71 17.05
N PRO A 20 1.69 1.25 17.18
CA PRO A 20 2.17 0.55 18.39
C PRO A 20 2.18 1.44 19.64
N SER A 21 1.73 0.91 20.78
CA SER A 21 1.71 1.64 22.06
C SER A 21 3.08 1.84 22.74
N THR A 22 4.19 1.35 22.16
CA THR A 22 5.53 1.43 22.79
C THR A 22 6.60 1.95 21.82
N GLY A 23 7.08 3.18 22.03
CA GLY A 23 8.19 3.84 21.32
C GLY A 23 8.00 5.37 21.33
N PRO A 24 9.06 6.21 21.23
CA PRO A 24 8.93 7.66 21.44
C PRO A 24 7.87 8.22 20.50
N SER A 25 7.01 9.08 21.05
CA SER A 25 5.89 9.71 20.35
C SER A 25 6.26 10.07 18.92
N THR A 26 5.52 9.54 17.95
CA THR A 26 5.44 10.17 16.63
C THR A 26 4.60 11.43 16.74
N GLU A 27 4.97 12.34 17.64
CA GLU A 27 4.44 13.69 17.63
C GLU A 27 5.03 14.38 16.41
N PHE A 28 4.19 14.63 15.41
CA PHE A 28 4.50 15.60 14.38
C PHE A 28 4.35 17.00 14.99
N THR A 29 5.39 17.50 15.68
CA THR A 29 5.39 18.87 16.22
C THR A 29 5.57 19.89 15.10
N PRO A 30 4.63 20.84 14.87
CA PRO A 30 4.74 21.86 13.82
C PRO A 30 5.82 22.93 14.06
N SER A 31 6.65 22.81 15.10
CA SER A 31 7.59 23.86 15.53
C SER A 31 8.96 23.83 14.86
N GLU A 32 9.25 22.89 13.96
CA GLU A 32 10.53 22.85 13.21
C GLU A 32 10.46 23.59 11.86
N ALA A 33 9.43 24.42 11.65
CA ALA A 33 9.24 25.19 10.41
C ALA A 33 10.09 26.49 10.32
N GLU A 34 11.01 26.74 11.25
CA GLU A 34 12.01 27.82 11.13
C GLU A 34 13.42 27.25 10.94
N GLY A 35 13.74 26.94 9.68
CA GLY A 35 15.06 26.43 9.34
C GLY A 35 15.22 26.01 7.89
N LEU A 36 14.66 26.80 6.94
CA LEU A 36 14.83 26.52 5.52
C LEU A 36 16.26 26.83 5.07
N LYS A 37 17.19 25.88 5.23
CA LYS A 37 18.37 25.72 4.36
C LYS A 37 18.73 24.24 4.18
N THR A 38 18.37 23.73 3.00
CA THR A 38 18.96 22.56 2.31
C THR A 38 19.07 21.25 3.10
N GLY A 39 18.02 20.44 3.03
CA GLY A 39 18.06 19.03 3.44
C GLY A 39 16.66 18.47 3.63
N SER A 40 16.26 17.49 2.82
CA SER A 40 15.00 16.76 3.00
C SER A 40 14.89 16.21 4.43
N PRO A 41 13.71 16.22 5.08
CA PRO A 41 13.57 15.73 6.45
C PRO A 41 13.96 14.25 6.50
N ARG A 42 15.06 13.94 7.18
CA ARG A 42 15.44 12.56 7.46
C ARG A 42 14.63 12.09 8.65
N LEU A 43 13.72 11.14 8.42
CA LEU A 43 13.23 10.26 9.47
C LEU A 43 14.46 9.70 10.21
N ARG A 44 14.58 9.97 11.52
CA ARG A 44 15.62 9.35 12.35
C ARG A 44 15.50 7.84 12.19
N SER A 45 16.63 7.19 11.94
CA SER A 45 16.79 5.74 11.93
C SER A 45 16.50 5.18 13.33
N GLY A 46 15.23 5.04 13.67
CA GLY A 46 14.75 4.19 14.76
C GLY A 46 14.74 2.74 14.29
N GLN A 47 15.15 1.84 15.16
CA GLN A 47 15.42 0.42 14.91
C GLN A 47 14.40 -0.26 13.98
N ALA A 48 14.94 -0.99 13.00
CA ALA A 48 14.17 -1.88 12.16
C ALA A 48 13.55 -3.02 12.98
N GLY A 49 12.23 -3.20 12.84
CA GLY A 49 11.57 -4.51 12.87
C GLY A 49 11.68 -5.37 14.13
N GLN A 50 11.41 -4.85 15.32
CA GLN A 50 11.05 -5.72 16.44
C GLN A 50 9.54 -6.02 16.38
N ALA A 51 9.20 -7.32 16.38
CA ALA A 51 7.84 -7.79 16.63
C ALA A 51 7.37 -7.29 18.01
N PRO A 52 6.06 -7.06 18.21
CA PRO A 52 5.51 -6.67 19.51
C PRO A 52 6.03 -7.59 20.62
N THR A 53 6.45 -6.98 21.73
CA THR A 53 6.69 -7.73 22.99
C THR A 53 5.34 -8.11 23.60
N GLU A 54 5.33 -9.01 24.59
CA GLU A 54 4.12 -9.52 25.25
C GLU A 54 3.25 -8.41 25.91
N ASN A 55 3.77 -7.18 26.04
CA ASN A 55 3.05 -5.99 26.49
C ASN A 55 2.60 -5.04 25.35
N GLY A 56 2.71 -5.48 24.09
CA GLY A 56 2.47 -4.68 22.89
C GLY A 56 0.99 -4.41 22.63
N GLY A 57 0.56 -3.16 22.80
CA GLY A 57 -0.77 -2.68 22.42
C GLY A 57 -0.77 -1.93 21.09
N ILE A 58 -1.97 -1.62 20.60
CA ILE A 58 -2.19 -0.60 19.57
C ILE A 58 -2.83 0.64 20.22
N GLU A 59 -2.42 1.83 19.81
CA GLU A 59 -2.97 3.11 20.23
C GLU A 59 -3.51 3.90 19.04
N LEU A 60 -4.44 4.81 19.32
CA LEU A 60 -5.06 5.68 18.33
C LEU A 60 -4.06 6.78 17.91
N LEU A 61 -3.72 6.82 16.62
CA LEU A 61 -2.87 7.86 16.03
C LEU A 61 -3.69 8.95 15.35
N ASP A 62 -4.71 8.58 14.60
CA ASP A 62 -5.60 9.52 13.91
C ASP A 62 -7.07 9.17 14.19
N ALA A 63 -7.77 10.11 14.83
CA ALA A 63 -9.20 9.98 15.10
C ALA A 63 -10.00 10.55 13.92
N PRO A 64 -11.05 9.86 13.43
CA PRO A 64 -11.80 10.29 12.25
C PRO A 64 -12.33 11.72 12.32
N ALA A 65 -12.81 12.13 13.51
CA ALA A 65 -13.40 13.44 13.75
C ALA A 65 -12.39 14.61 13.68
N THR A 66 -11.11 14.34 13.93
CA THR A 66 -10.05 15.36 13.97
C THR A 66 -9.00 15.18 12.88
N SER A 67 -9.21 14.20 12.00
CA SER A 67 -8.24 13.85 10.97
C SER A 67 -7.94 15.01 10.01
N PRO A 68 -6.70 15.14 9.52
CA PRO A 68 -6.38 16.08 8.44
C PRO A 68 -7.22 15.82 7.17
N TYR A 69 -7.74 14.61 6.97
CA TYR A 69 -8.61 14.29 5.84
C TYR A 69 -10.04 14.84 5.98
N THR A 70 -10.42 15.45 7.10
CA THR A 70 -11.74 16.10 7.25
C THR A 70 -11.90 17.37 6.43
N LYS A 71 -10.81 17.89 5.85
CA LYS A 71 -10.80 19.15 5.09
C LYS A 71 -10.01 18.99 3.79
N PRO A 72 -10.35 19.74 2.73
CA PRO A 72 -9.55 19.73 1.51
C PRO A 72 -8.09 20.11 1.78
N PRO A 73 -7.11 19.30 1.33
CA PRO A 73 -5.71 19.62 1.53
C PRO A 73 -5.28 20.75 0.57
N ARG A 74 -4.26 21.50 0.97
CA ARG A 74 -3.66 22.55 0.12
C ARG A 74 -2.93 21.99 -1.10
N PHE A 75 -2.50 20.73 -1.04
CA PHE A 75 -1.75 20.04 -2.08
C PHE A 75 -2.29 18.62 -2.28
N LEU A 76 -2.63 18.28 -3.51
CA LEU A 76 -3.17 16.96 -3.88
C LEU A 76 -2.01 16.00 -4.15
N SER A 77 -1.53 15.32 -3.10
CA SER A 77 -0.39 14.39 -3.21
C SER A 77 -0.81 13.07 -3.86
N GLY A 78 -0.47 12.87 -5.14
CA GLY A 78 -0.79 11.64 -5.87
C GLY A 78 -0.14 10.36 -5.32
N GLY A 79 0.93 10.46 -4.53
CA GLY A 79 1.64 9.32 -3.96
C GLY A 79 1.16 8.85 -2.59
N ALA A 80 0.49 9.71 -1.82
CA ALA A 80 0.11 9.40 -0.43
C ALA A 80 -1.15 10.15 0.09
N GLY A 81 -1.83 10.93 -0.75
CA GLY A 81 -2.91 11.82 -0.32
C GLY A 81 -4.34 11.29 -0.53
N LEU A 82 -4.51 10.11 -1.13
CA LEU A 82 -5.84 9.57 -1.43
C LEU A 82 -6.43 8.81 -0.24
N VAL A 83 -7.72 9.02 -0.01
CA VAL A 83 -8.60 8.19 0.82
C VAL A 83 -9.66 7.56 -0.09
N SER A 84 -10.06 6.33 0.23
CA SER A 84 -10.98 5.54 -0.59
C SER A 84 -11.71 4.51 0.28
N THR A 85 -12.54 3.68 -0.34
CA THR A 85 -13.26 2.56 0.29
C THR A 85 -12.81 1.24 -0.31
N ALA A 86 -13.09 0.13 0.38
CA ALA A 86 -12.84 -1.21 -0.15
C ALA A 86 -13.52 -1.42 -1.50
N SER A 87 -14.78 -1.01 -1.62
CA SER A 87 -15.57 -1.14 -2.86
C SER A 87 -14.98 -0.32 -4.02
N ASP A 88 -14.59 0.93 -3.77
CA ASP A 88 -13.98 1.78 -4.81
C ASP A 88 -12.63 1.23 -5.26
N TYR A 89 -11.79 0.80 -4.31
CA TYR A 89 -10.46 0.25 -4.64
C TYR A 89 -10.57 -1.10 -5.35
N MET A 90 -11.55 -1.93 -4.98
CA MET A 90 -11.84 -3.19 -5.67
C MET A 90 -12.25 -2.96 -7.13
N ARG A 91 -13.05 -1.93 -7.42
CA ARG A 91 -13.38 -1.54 -8.81
C ARG A 91 -12.14 -1.14 -9.60
N PHE A 92 -11.23 -0.39 -8.98
CA PHE A 92 -9.95 -0.03 -9.61
C PHE A 92 -9.11 -1.28 -9.94
N THR A 93 -8.96 -2.21 -9.00
CA THR A 93 -8.20 -3.45 -9.24
C THR A 93 -8.90 -4.37 -10.25
N GLN A 94 -10.23 -4.43 -10.25
CA GLN A 94 -11.01 -5.17 -11.24
C GLN A 94 -10.82 -4.62 -12.64
N MET A 95 -10.86 -3.29 -12.80
CA MET A 95 -10.55 -2.63 -14.08
C MET A 95 -9.16 -3.01 -14.60
N LEU A 96 -8.16 -3.14 -13.73
CA LEU A 96 -6.83 -3.59 -14.12
C LEU A 96 -6.80 -5.07 -14.51
N LEU A 97 -7.48 -5.94 -13.74
CA LEU A 97 -7.60 -7.36 -14.07
C LEU A 97 -8.27 -7.57 -15.43
N ASP A 98 -9.30 -6.79 -15.73
CA ASP A 98 -10.08 -6.83 -16.97
C ASP A 98 -9.39 -6.08 -18.14
N GLY A 99 -8.10 -5.75 -17.99
CA GLY A 99 -7.30 -5.17 -19.07
C GLY A 99 -7.71 -3.74 -19.42
N GLY A 100 -8.11 -2.94 -18.44
CA GLY A 100 -8.32 -1.50 -18.55
C GLY A 100 -9.79 -1.08 -18.72
N GLU A 101 -10.73 -2.01 -18.60
CA GLU A 101 -12.15 -1.79 -18.79
C GLU A 101 -12.94 -2.33 -17.59
N LEU A 102 -14.01 -1.64 -17.20
CA LEU A 102 -14.92 -2.09 -16.17
C LEU A 102 -16.34 -1.74 -16.57
N GLU A 103 -17.25 -2.71 -16.52
CA GLU A 103 -18.68 -2.49 -16.78
C GLU A 103 -18.95 -1.76 -18.12
N GLY A 104 -18.21 -2.14 -19.18
CA GLY A 104 -18.31 -1.55 -20.51
C GLY A 104 -17.65 -0.17 -20.68
N THR A 105 -17.02 0.37 -19.63
CA THR A 105 -16.28 1.64 -19.70
C THR A 105 -14.78 1.39 -19.70
N ARG A 106 -14.11 1.78 -20.79
CA ARG A 106 -12.65 1.66 -20.92
C ARG A 106 -11.94 2.91 -20.41
N LEU A 107 -11.12 2.75 -19.37
CA LEU A 107 -10.25 3.80 -18.84
C LEU A 107 -8.83 3.71 -19.40
N LEU A 108 -8.34 2.49 -19.62
CA LEU A 108 -7.01 2.23 -20.17
C LEU A 108 -7.10 1.24 -21.35
N GLY A 109 -6.22 1.39 -22.34
CA GLY A 109 -6.10 0.38 -23.39
C GLY A 109 -5.52 -0.91 -22.80
N ARG A 110 -5.95 -2.08 -23.29
CA ARG A 110 -5.38 -3.37 -22.88
C ARG A 110 -3.85 -3.40 -22.98
N LYS A 111 -3.31 -2.90 -24.10
CA LYS A 111 -1.86 -2.79 -24.30
C LYS A 111 -1.18 -1.81 -23.35
N THR A 112 -1.90 -0.81 -22.85
CA THR A 112 -1.40 0.09 -21.80
C THR A 112 -1.29 -0.64 -20.48
N VAL A 113 -2.30 -1.42 -20.09
CA VAL A 113 -2.24 -2.23 -18.85
C VAL A 113 -1.09 -3.23 -18.94
N GLU A 114 -0.95 -3.96 -20.05
CA GLU A 114 0.19 -4.86 -20.26
C GLU A 114 1.53 -4.14 -20.11
N LEU A 115 1.68 -2.94 -20.70
CA LEU A 115 2.90 -2.15 -20.55
C LEU A 115 3.14 -1.71 -19.10
N MET A 116 2.08 -1.37 -18.35
CA MET A 116 2.20 -0.97 -16.94
C MET A 116 2.65 -2.12 -16.03
N THR A 117 2.28 -3.36 -16.37
CA THR A 117 2.43 -4.53 -15.51
C THR A 117 3.56 -5.48 -15.93
N ILE A 118 4.44 -5.07 -16.84
CA ILE A 118 5.73 -5.74 -17.07
C ILE A 118 6.84 -5.09 -16.24
N ASN A 119 7.95 -5.78 -16.08
CA ASN A 119 9.14 -5.21 -15.46
C ASN A 119 9.83 -4.22 -16.41
N HIS A 120 10.12 -3.02 -15.92
CA HIS A 120 10.86 -1.97 -16.64
C HIS A 120 12.29 -1.81 -16.10
N LEU A 121 12.69 -2.59 -15.10
CA LEU A 121 14.03 -2.55 -14.55
C LEU A 121 14.94 -3.55 -15.27
N PRO A 122 16.20 -3.18 -15.57
CA PRO A 122 17.19 -4.15 -16.02
C PRO A 122 17.56 -5.10 -14.87
N ASP A 123 18.07 -6.28 -15.22
CA ASP A 123 18.31 -7.37 -14.25
C ASP A 123 19.29 -6.96 -13.14
N GLU A 124 20.23 -6.05 -13.43
CA GLU A 124 21.21 -5.56 -12.45
C GLU A 124 20.60 -4.69 -11.34
N LEU A 125 19.35 -4.21 -11.52
CA LEU A 125 18.61 -3.44 -10.52
C LEU A 125 17.62 -4.30 -9.71
N ILE A 126 17.60 -5.62 -9.95
CA ILE A 126 16.81 -6.60 -9.19
C ILE A 126 17.77 -7.40 -8.29
N PRO A 127 17.44 -7.63 -7.00
CA PRO A 127 16.17 -7.33 -6.35
C PRO A 127 16.02 -5.86 -5.94
N ILE A 128 14.80 -5.34 -6.07
CA ILE A 128 14.48 -3.97 -5.65
C ILE A 128 14.54 -3.85 -4.11
N GLN A 129 15.08 -2.72 -3.65
CA GLN A 129 15.20 -2.40 -2.22
C GLN A 129 14.06 -1.45 -1.81
N VAL A 130 13.20 -1.90 -0.91
CA VAL A 130 12.14 -1.11 -0.29
C VAL A 130 12.39 -1.14 1.21
N GLN A 131 13.26 -0.24 1.68
CA GLN A 131 13.86 -0.28 3.00
C GLN A 131 12.83 -0.51 4.12
N PRO A 132 13.07 -1.48 5.04
CA PRO A 132 14.29 -2.29 5.19
C PRO A 132 14.30 -3.59 4.37
N HIS A 133 13.32 -3.84 3.49
CA HIS A 133 13.15 -5.12 2.81
C HIS A 133 13.78 -5.15 1.41
N THR A 134 14.25 -6.34 1.05
CA THR A 134 14.63 -6.69 -0.31
C THR A 134 13.50 -7.52 -0.93
N LEU A 135 12.97 -7.11 -2.07
CA LEU A 135 11.93 -7.85 -2.78
C LEU A 135 12.58 -8.77 -3.83
N HIS A 136 12.91 -9.99 -3.40
CA HIS A 136 13.48 -11.01 -4.27
C HIS A 136 12.48 -11.47 -5.35
N GLY A 137 13.01 -11.78 -6.53
CA GLY A 137 12.20 -12.22 -7.67
C GLY A 137 11.17 -11.19 -8.17
N CYS A 138 11.30 -9.92 -7.77
CA CYS A 138 10.36 -8.86 -8.10
C CYS A 138 11.04 -7.72 -8.86
N GLY A 139 10.45 -7.33 -9.98
CA GLY A 139 10.76 -6.11 -10.72
C GLY A 139 9.81 -4.98 -10.38
N PHE A 140 9.90 -3.88 -11.14
CA PHE A 140 9.00 -2.73 -11.01
C PHE A 140 8.48 -2.29 -12.37
N GLY A 141 7.16 -2.19 -12.47
CA GLY A 141 6.44 -1.68 -13.63
C GLY A 141 6.08 -0.21 -13.49
N LEU A 142 5.11 0.25 -14.28
CA LEU A 142 4.64 1.65 -14.21
C LEU A 142 3.57 1.78 -13.13
N GLY A 143 4.02 1.87 -11.88
CA GLY A 143 3.18 2.08 -10.70
C GLY A 143 3.02 0.85 -9.79
N PHE A 144 3.62 -0.29 -10.14
CA PHE A 144 3.45 -1.54 -9.41
C PHE A 144 4.77 -2.30 -9.26
N ARG A 145 4.92 -3.04 -8.17
CA ARG A 145 5.88 -4.16 -8.15
C ARG A 145 5.28 -5.32 -8.95
N VAL A 146 6.11 -6.01 -9.72
CA VAL A 146 5.74 -7.14 -10.59
C VAL A 146 6.55 -8.36 -10.17
N LEU A 147 5.90 -9.52 -9.99
CA LEU A 147 6.59 -10.80 -9.75
C LEU A 147 7.18 -11.30 -11.07
N VAL A 148 8.51 -11.44 -11.14
CA VAL A 148 9.23 -11.85 -12.37
C VAL A 148 9.93 -13.20 -12.25
N ASN A 149 10.18 -13.66 -11.02
CA ASN A 149 10.76 -14.98 -10.77
C ASN A 149 10.19 -15.57 -9.49
N LEU A 150 9.34 -16.60 -9.61
CA LEU A 150 8.65 -17.19 -8.47
C LEU A 150 9.61 -17.88 -7.50
N ALA A 151 10.61 -18.61 -8.04
CA ALA A 151 11.57 -19.37 -7.23
C ALA A 151 12.43 -18.44 -6.36
N GLN A 152 12.90 -17.32 -6.91
CA GLN A 152 13.65 -16.32 -6.16
C GLN A 152 12.78 -15.60 -5.14
N ALA A 153 11.51 -15.34 -5.45
CA ALA A 153 10.60 -14.67 -4.53
C ALA A 153 10.23 -15.54 -3.31
N GLY A 154 10.34 -16.87 -3.41
CA GLY A 154 10.15 -17.80 -2.30
C GLY A 154 8.76 -17.74 -1.66
N ARG A 155 7.74 -17.37 -2.43
CA ARG A 155 6.35 -17.18 -1.96
C ARG A 155 5.35 -17.62 -3.01
N LEU A 156 4.11 -17.90 -2.60
CA LEU A 156 3.01 -18.26 -3.49
C LEU A 156 2.64 -17.08 -4.41
N GLY A 157 2.31 -17.39 -5.66
CA GLY A 157 1.92 -16.44 -6.69
C GLY A 157 2.21 -16.92 -8.10
N SER A 158 1.82 -16.10 -9.08
CA SER A 158 2.16 -16.29 -10.48
C SER A 158 3.11 -15.22 -10.99
N GLU A 159 4.12 -15.59 -11.78
CA GLU A 159 4.90 -14.60 -12.53
C GLU A 159 3.97 -13.74 -13.41
N GLY A 160 4.12 -12.42 -13.34
CA GLY A 160 3.19 -11.43 -13.89
C GLY A 160 2.21 -10.84 -12.87
N GLU A 161 2.07 -11.43 -11.68
CA GLU A 161 1.29 -10.84 -10.59
C GLU A 161 1.88 -9.49 -10.16
N PHE A 162 1.02 -8.49 -10.05
CA PHE A 162 1.43 -7.11 -9.78
C PHE A 162 0.62 -6.49 -8.65
N GLY A 163 1.19 -5.48 -8.00
CA GLY A 163 0.54 -4.81 -6.88
C GLY A 163 1.48 -3.96 -6.05
N TRP A 164 0.93 -3.33 -5.02
CA TRP A 164 1.66 -2.44 -4.11
C TRP A 164 1.01 -2.38 -2.72
N GLY A 165 1.63 -1.68 -1.78
CA GLY A 165 1.12 -1.49 -0.43
C GLY A 165 1.15 -0.02 0.01
N GLY A 166 0.34 0.33 1.01
CA GLY A 166 0.26 1.68 1.59
C GLY A 166 1.03 1.84 2.91
N GLY A 167 0.94 3.01 3.55
CA GLY A 167 1.55 3.25 4.86
C GLY A 167 0.83 2.52 6.00
N ALA A 168 -0.50 2.46 5.91
CA ALA A 168 -1.42 1.94 6.94
C ALA A 168 -1.59 0.41 6.92
N SER A 169 -0.52 -0.33 6.59
CA SER A 169 -0.53 -1.79 6.39
C SER A 169 -1.44 -2.29 5.25
N THR A 170 -2.08 -1.40 4.48
CA THR A 170 -2.91 -1.77 3.32
C THR A 170 -2.11 -2.44 2.21
N SER A 171 -2.67 -3.39 1.48
CA SER A 171 -2.00 -4.11 0.39
C SER A 171 -3.01 -4.55 -0.65
N PHE A 172 -2.61 -4.55 -1.91
CA PHE A 172 -3.36 -5.23 -2.95
C PHE A 172 -2.43 -5.98 -3.90
N PHE A 173 -2.98 -6.98 -4.57
CA PHE A 173 -2.36 -7.62 -5.72
C PHE A 173 -3.42 -8.08 -6.72
N VAL A 174 -3.00 -8.16 -7.97
CA VAL A 174 -3.78 -8.68 -9.09
C VAL A 174 -2.95 -9.78 -9.76
N ASP A 175 -3.54 -10.96 -9.87
CA ASP A 175 -2.94 -12.12 -10.54
C ASP A 175 -3.80 -12.49 -11.76
N PRO A 176 -3.43 -12.03 -12.96
CA PRO A 176 -4.17 -12.34 -14.18
C PRO A 176 -4.18 -13.82 -14.54
N LYS A 177 -3.20 -14.62 -14.09
CA LYS A 177 -3.17 -16.07 -14.40
C LYS A 177 -4.24 -16.81 -13.61
N GLU A 178 -4.43 -16.41 -12.35
CA GLU A 178 -5.45 -16.98 -11.45
C GLU A 178 -6.80 -16.25 -11.51
N GLN A 179 -6.93 -15.20 -12.34
CA GLN A 179 -8.10 -14.31 -12.36
C GLN A 179 -8.48 -13.81 -10.95
N LEU A 180 -7.47 -13.43 -10.17
CA LEU A 180 -7.56 -13.21 -8.74
C LEU A 180 -7.16 -11.78 -8.36
N ILE A 181 -7.90 -11.20 -7.42
CA ILE A 181 -7.55 -9.95 -6.74
C ILE A 181 -7.49 -10.21 -5.24
N GLY A 182 -6.36 -9.86 -4.63
CA GLY A 182 -6.26 -9.74 -3.17
C GLY A 182 -6.32 -8.28 -2.76
N LEU A 183 -7.20 -7.93 -1.82
CA LEU A 183 -7.30 -6.59 -1.24
C LEU A 183 -7.37 -6.69 0.29
N LEU A 184 -6.37 -6.13 0.96
CA LEU A 184 -6.29 -6.01 2.41
C LEU A 184 -6.26 -4.53 2.78
N LEU A 185 -7.31 -4.04 3.42
CA LEU A 185 -7.39 -2.67 3.92
C LEU A 185 -7.44 -2.67 5.45
N THR A 186 -6.29 -2.36 6.05
CA THR A 186 -6.11 -2.12 7.47
C THR A 186 -5.94 -0.64 7.75
N GLN A 187 -5.85 -0.26 9.02
CA GLN A 187 -5.51 1.11 9.46
C GLN A 187 -4.44 1.06 10.54
N LEU A 188 -3.30 0.43 10.23
CA LEU A 188 -2.20 0.24 11.17
C LEU A 188 -0.89 0.72 10.56
N VAL A 189 -0.26 1.70 11.20
CA VAL A 189 1.05 2.25 10.83
C VAL A 189 2.07 1.90 11.92
N PRO A 190 3.33 1.58 11.57
CA PRO A 190 3.84 1.42 10.21
C PRO A 190 3.42 0.08 9.60
N SER A 191 3.40 0.02 8.27
CA SER A 191 3.01 -1.13 7.43
C SER A 191 3.74 -2.47 7.65
N ARG A 192 4.66 -2.49 8.61
CA ARG A 192 5.62 -3.55 8.90
C ARG A 192 5.57 -4.03 10.34
N TYR A 193 4.65 -3.49 11.15
CA TYR A 193 4.57 -3.87 12.56
C TYR A 193 4.14 -5.33 12.75
N TYR A 194 3.16 -5.78 11.95
CA TYR A 194 2.77 -7.18 11.83
C TYR A 194 3.04 -7.71 10.42
N PRO A 195 3.33 -9.01 10.26
CA PRO A 195 3.53 -9.64 8.96
C PRO A 195 2.24 -9.86 8.15
N ILE A 196 1.16 -9.14 8.48
CA ILE A 196 -0.21 -9.41 8.03
C ILE A 196 -0.39 -9.45 6.51
N ARG A 197 0.40 -8.67 5.76
CA ARG A 197 0.35 -8.68 4.29
C ARG A 197 0.80 -10.01 3.70
N ASN A 198 1.87 -10.58 4.24
CA ASN A 198 2.42 -11.83 3.77
C ASN A 198 1.53 -12.99 4.18
N GLU A 199 1.06 -12.99 5.43
CA GLU A 199 0.13 -14.00 5.93
C GLU A 199 -1.18 -14.00 5.15
N PHE A 200 -1.76 -12.81 4.91
CA PHE A 200 -2.95 -12.66 4.06
C PHE A 200 -2.73 -13.27 2.67
N LYS A 201 -1.62 -12.94 2.00
CA LYS A 201 -1.34 -13.48 0.67
C LYS A 201 -1.20 -15.00 0.69
N VAL A 202 -0.46 -15.56 1.65
CA VAL A 202 -0.30 -17.03 1.78
C VAL A 202 -1.66 -17.70 1.95
N LEU A 203 -2.49 -17.19 2.86
CA LEU A 203 -3.82 -17.74 3.12
C LEU A 203 -4.74 -17.66 1.89
N VAL A 204 -4.69 -16.56 1.13
CA VAL A 204 -5.47 -16.42 -0.11
C VAL A 204 -5.07 -17.48 -1.14
N TYR A 205 -3.78 -17.65 -1.42
CA TYR A 205 -3.34 -18.65 -2.41
C TYR A 205 -3.55 -20.09 -1.95
N GLN A 206 -3.46 -20.36 -0.65
CA GLN A 206 -3.78 -21.69 -0.10
C GLN A 206 -5.26 -22.05 -0.20
N ALA A 207 -6.14 -21.06 -0.36
CA ALA A 207 -7.57 -21.28 -0.50
C ALA A 207 -8.02 -21.56 -1.95
N LEU A 208 -7.11 -21.46 -2.93
CA LEU A 208 -7.41 -21.86 -4.30
C LEU A 208 -7.62 -23.38 -4.34
N VAL A 209 -8.74 -23.78 -4.94
CA VAL A 209 -9.11 -25.18 -5.20
C VAL A 209 -9.22 -25.36 -6.72
N ASP A 210 -8.72 -26.48 -7.23
CA ASP A 210 -8.79 -26.85 -8.65
C ASP A 210 -10.22 -27.14 -9.11
#